data_AF-A0A9P5HL18-F1
#
_entry.id   AF-A0A9P5HL18-F1
#
_cell.length_a   1.000
_cell.length_b   1.000
_cell.length_c   1.000
_cell.angle_alpha   90.00
_cell.angle_beta   90.00
_cell.angle_gamma   90.00
#
_symmetry.space_group_name_H-M   'P 1'
#
loop_
_entity.id
_entity.type
_entity.pdbx_description
1 polymer ?
#
loop_
_entity_poly.entity_id
_entity_poly.type
_entity_poly.pdbx_seq_one_letter_code
_entity_poly.pdbx_strand_id
1 'polypeptide(L)'
;MAGVLSSPVRFICHVPAFMAASWSTSLYNRAKHLDDIYDVITHGHTFLHGLGAAGKVTWAIFAWNMLMFAGTFFCSGAILFLVGLIDLGLAGLLLFIALQQVQFLPTTYSACGGASDWRNGTDGRNFFVVADASAAFVVTEPNVYSKFGSPGAICRSMVQSWSLTIALITLYFICGVASLVFSFATDSRGRQCHPLNEILYQPVARVVNPILAAVRFIGRYASKVIASTKLRNSILRSTSVSEKTADDAEITVLHCEEIMDISQNVTKQSYAKKAMAKLSKGHGDGASQLDDSVILPDMYAKLKEATVMAVRTPPMTHVMHPSIIEAQQLSA
;
A
#
# COMPACT_ATOMS: atom_id res chain seq x y z
N MET A 1 -10.35 29.23 -3.28
CA MET A 1 -8.92 28.85 -3.21
C MET A 1 -8.85 27.34 -3.00
N ALA A 2 -8.64 26.56 -4.08
CA ALA A 2 -8.60 25.09 -3.97
C ALA A 2 -7.38 24.58 -3.18
N GLY A 3 -6.29 25.36 -3.15
CA GLY A 3 -5.04 25.01 -2.45
C GLY A 3 -5.16 24.82 -0.94
N VAL A 4 -6.08 25.52 -0.28
CA VAL A 4 -6.23 25.48 1.20
C VAL A 4 -6.60 24.08 1.70
N LEU A 5 -7.43 23.34 0.96
CA LEU A 5 -7.82 21.98 1.33
C LEU A 5 -6.69 20.95 1.12
N SER A 6 -5.73 21.26 0.24
CA SER A 6 -4.61 20.34 -0.07
C SER A 6 -3.50 20.39 0.99
N SER A 7 -3.36 21.52 1.68
CA SER A 7 -2.26 21.75 2.63
C SER A 7 -2.30 20.82 3.86
N PRO A 8 -3.45 20.58 4.55
CA PRO A 8 -3.50 19.64 5.67
C PRO A 8 -3.17 18.20 5.26
N VAL A 9 -3.62 17.78 4.08
CA VAL A 9 -3.34 16.43 3.57
C VAL A 9 -1.84 16.25 3.32
N ARG A 10 -1.19 17.25 2.73
CA ARG A 10 0.28 17.25 2.56
C ARG A 10 1.00 17.27 3.90
N PHE A 11 0.53 18.04 4.88
CA PHE A 11 1.09 18.03 6.23
C PHE A 11 1.09 16.63 6.84
N ILE A 12 -0.04 15.92 6.76
CA ILE A 12 -0.16 14.53 7.23
C ILE A 12 0.83 13.60 6.51
N CYS A 13 1.16 13.86 5.25
CA CYS A 13 2.12 13.05 4.48
C CYS A 13 3.59 13.26 4.89
N HIS A 14 3.94 14.30 5.66
CA HIS A 14 5.33 14.58 6.03
C HIS A 14 5.89 13.55 7.01
N VAL A 15 5.13 13.23 8.05
CA VAL A 15 5.55 12.29 9.09
C VAL A 15 5.87 10.91 8.50
N PRO A 16 4.96 10.24 7.75
CA PRO A 16 5.28 8.95 7.16
C PRO A 16 6.40 9.04 6.11
N ALA A 17 6.53 10.16 5.37
CA ALA A 17 7.60 10.34 4.39
C ALA A 17 8.97 10.43 5.07
N PHE A 18 9.08 11.23 6.12
CA PHE A 18 10.29 11.35 6.92
C PHE A 18 10.68 10.03 7.59
N MET A 19 9.69 9.33 8.18
CA MET A 19 9.91 8.01 8.79
C MET A 19 10.39 7.00 7.75
N ALA A 20 9.71 6.89 6.60
CA ALA A 20 10.12 5.97 5.53
C ALA A 20 11.52 6.29 5.00
N ALA A 21 11.86 7.57 4.85
CA ALA A 21 13.16 8.03 4.39
C ALA A 21 14.28 7.68 5.35
N SER A 22 14.11 8.03 6.62
CA SER A 22 15.09 7.75 7.67
C SER A 22 15.27 6.24 7.85
N TRP A 23 14.17 5.49 7.89
CA TRP A 23 14.18 4.06 8.14
C TRP A 23 14.76 3.27 6.97
N SER A 24 14.32 3.54 5.73
CA SER A 24 14.83 2.86 4.54
C SER A 24 16.32 3.16 4.31
N THR A 25 16.74 4.41 4.55
CA THR A 25 18.16 4.79 4.44
C THR A 25 19.01 4.09 5.49
N SER A 26 18.53 4.02 6.74
CA SER A 26 19.20 3.29 7.82
C SER A 26 19.32 1.80 7.48
N LEU A 27 18.23 1.15 7.06
CA LEU A 27 18.24 -0.25 6.67
C LEU A 27 19.18 -0.53 5.50
N TYR A 28 19.15 0.29 4.45
CA TYR A 28 20.07 0.16 3.32
C TYR A 28 21.53 0.29 3.75
N ASN A 29 21.84 1.29 4.58
CA ASN A 29 23.21 1.50 5.06
C ASN A 29 23.73 0.34 5.90
N ARG A 30 22.86 -0.38 6.60
CA ARG A 30 23.26 -1.60 7.33
C ARG A 30 23.36 -2.80 6.40
N ALA A 31 22.37 -2.95 5.52
CA ALA A 31 22.26 -4.08 4.59
C ALA A 31 23.43 -4.11 3.59
N LYS A 32 23.86 -2.96 3.06
CA LYS A 32 24.93 -2.90 2.04
C LYS A 32 26.28 -3.48 2.50
N HIS A 33 26.47 -3.69 3.80
CA HIS A 33 27.70 -4.27 4.37
C HIS A 33 27.64 -5.80 4.55
N LEU A 34 26.58 -6.45 4.07
CA LEU A 34 26.44 -7.91 4.09
C LEU A 34 27.02 -8.57 2.83
N ASP A 35 27.64 -7.78 1.94
CA ASP A 35 28.38 -8.13 0.72
C ASP A 35 27.94 -9.42 0.01
N ASP A 36 28.58 -10.55 0.30
CA ASP A 36 28.48 -11.78 -0.49
C ASP A 36 27.14 -12.52 -0.35
N ILE A 37 26.33 -12.16 0.65
CA ILE A 37 25.01 -12.78 0.86
C ILE A 37 24.05 -12.50 -0.31
N TYR A 38 24.25 -11.40 -1.05
CA TYR A 38 23.35 -11.01 -2.14
C TYR A 38 23.53 -11.83 -3.41
N ASP A 39 24.68 -12.49 -3.56
CA ASP A 39 24.97 -13.36 -4.72
C ASP A 39 24.29 -14.72 -4.60
N VAL A 40 24.05 -15.19 -3.36
CA VAL A 40 23.49 -16.52 -3.09
C VAL A 40 21.98 -16.50 -2.86
N ILE A 41 21.40 -15.33 -2.63
CA ILE A 41 19.96 -15.14 -2.40
C ILE A 41 19.24 -14.80 -3.70
N THR A 42 18.13 -15.48 -3.96
CA THR A 42 17.27 -15.19 -5.11
C THR A 42 16.78 -13.75 -5.08
N HIS A 43 17.15 -12.95 -6.09
CA HIS A 43 16.88 -11.51 -6.20
C HIS A 43 17.57 -10.63 -5.13
N GLY A 44 18.66 -11.09 -4.51
CA GLY A 44 19.37 -10.35 -3.46
C GLY A 44 19.81 -8.94 -3.89
N HIS A 45 20.45 -8.81 -5.05
CA HIS A 45 20.86 -7.50 -5.60
C HIS A 45 19.69 -6.59 -5.94
N THR A 46 18.62 -7.12 -6.53
CA THR A 46 17.40 -6.35 -6.83
C THR A 46 16.74 -5.84 -5.54
N PHE A 47 16.71 -6.67 -4.50
CA PHE A 47 16.24 -6.28 -3.18
C PHE A 47 17.09 -5.17 -2.56
N LEU A 48 18.42 -5.30 -2.57
CA LEU A 48 19.34 -4.27 -2.06
C LEU A 48 19.20 -2.95 -2.81
N HIS A 49 19.09 -3.02 -4.14
CA HIS A 49 18.82 -1.86 -4.99
C HIS A 49 17.49 -1.19 -4.62
N GLY A 50 16.42 -1.98 -4.43
CA GLY A 50 15.12 -1.48 -3.99
C GLY A 50 15.16 -0.80 -2.61
N LEU A 51 15.94 -1.33 -1.66
CA LEU A 51 16.18 -0.69 -0.35
C LEU A 51 16.87 0.67 -0.49
N GLY A 52 17.94 0.73 -1.29
CA GLY A 52 18.69 1.98 -1.50
C GLY A 52 17.88 3.02 -2.27
N ALA A 53 17.14 2.60 -3.28
CA ALA A 53 16.24 3.46 -4.04
C ALA A 53 15.11 4.01 -3.16
N ALA A 54 14.52 3.19 -2.28
CA ALA A 54 13.49 3.64 -1.35
C ALA A 54 13.97 4.80 -0.49
N GLY A 55 15.14 4.68 0.15
CA GLY A 55 15.70 5.75 0.98
C GLY A 55 15.89 7.06 0.21
N LYS A 56 16.50 7.02 -0.98
CA LYS A 56 16.73 8.21 -1.81
C LYS A 56 15.44 8.87 -2.29
N VAL A 57 14.51 8.07 -2.82
CA VAL A 57 13.24 8.57 -3.38
C VAL A 57 12.32 9.11 -2.28
N THR A 58 12.23 8.44 -1.14
CA THR A 58 11.43 8.94 0.00
C THR A 58 12.00 10.23 0.59
N TRP A 59 13.31 10.44 0.59
CA TRP A 59 13.91 11.74 0.92
C TRP A 59 13.54 12.84 -0.09
N ALA A 60 13.61 12.53 -1.39
CA ALA A 60 13.17 13.47 -2.43
C ALA A 60 11.68 13.83 -2.29
N ILE A 61 10.85 12.84 -1.97
CA ILE A 61 9.41 13.00 -1.67
C ILE A 61 9.19 13.86 -0.42
N PHE A 62 9.98 13.67 0.63
CA PHE A 62 9.91 14.51 1.82
C PHE A 62 10.25 15.98 1.49
N ALA A 63 11.33 16.22 0.75
CA ALA A 63 11.70 17.56 0.29
C ALA A 63 10.63 18.18 -0.63
N TRP A 64 10.08 17.40 -1.56
CA TRP A 64 8.99 17.81 -2.43
C TRP A 64 7.73 18.20 -1.63
N ASN A 65 7.38 17.42 -0.61
CA ASN A 65 6.28 17.74 0.29
C ASN A 65 6.50 19.05 1.03
N MET A 66 7.72 19.33 1.50
CA MET A 66 8.07 20.59 2.16
C MET A 66 7.94 21.79 1.21
N LEU A 67 8.46 21.65 -0.01
CA LEU A 67 8.34 22.68 -1.04
C LEU A 67 6.86 22.96 -1.39
N MET A 68 6.09 21.90 -1.63
CA MET A 68 4.70 22.02 -2.03
C MET A 68 3.79 22.44 -0.88
N PHE A 69 4.12 22.17 0.39
CA PHE A 69 3.38 22.67 1.54
C PHE A 69 3.34 24.21 1.56
N ALA A 70 4.47 24.86 1.27
CA ALA A 70 4.53 26.31 1.12
C ALA A 70 3.91 26.79 -0.20
N GLY A 71 4.19 26.10 -1.31
CA GLY A 71 3.78 26.53 -2.65
C GLY A 71 2.28 26.37 -2.95
N THR A 72 1.63 25.32 -2.44
CA THR A 72 0.24 24.97 -2.81
C THR A 72 -0.81 26.02 -2.43
N PHE A 73 -0.51 26.92 -1.50
CA PHE A 73 -1.41 28.05 -1.18
C PHE A 73 -1.66 28.96 -2.38
N PHE A 74 -0.68 29.09 -3.27
CA PHE A 74 -0.73 29.98 -4.43
C PHE A 74 -1.03 29.26 -5.75
N CYS A 75 -1.06 27.92 -5.75
CA CYS A 75 -1.29 27.14 -6.96
C CYS A 75 -2.79 27.11 -7.34
N SER A 76 -3.07 27.30 -8.63
CA SER A 76 -4.39 27.09 -9.23
C SER A 76 -4.25 26.64 -10.70
N GLY A 77 -5.33 26.07 -11.26
CA GLY A 77 -5.37 25.65 -12.67
C GLY A 77 -4.19 24.76 -13.08
N ALA A 78 -3.51 25.14 -14.16
CA ALA A 78 -2.42 24.36 -14.75
C ALA A 78 -1.26 24.01 -13.79
N ILE A 79 -0.99 24.84 -12.78
CA ILE A 79 0.06 24.51 -11.79
C ILE A 79 -0.40 23.33 -10.92
N LEU A 80 -1.67 23.34 -10.48
CA LEU A 80 -2.24 22.23 -9.70
C LEU A 80 -2.28 20.94 -10.52
N PHE A 81 -2.53 21.06 -11.83
CA PHE A 81 -2.43 19.95 -12.76
C PHE A 81 -1.03 19.33 -12.80
N LEU A 82 0.01 20.15 -13.00
CA LEU A 82 1.40 19.69 -13.04
C LEU A 82 1.83 19.04 -11.71
N VAL A 83 1.44 19.65 -10.59
CA VAL A 83 1.67 19.08 -9.25
C VAL A 83 1.02 17.71 -9.13
N GLY A 84 -0.21 17.54 -9.61
CA GLY A 84 -0.90 16.26 -9.61
C GLY A 84 -0.18 15.19 -10.45
N LEU A 85 0.38 15.56 -11.61
CA LEU A 85 1.19 14.65 -12.42
C LEU A 85 2.49 14.23 -11.74
N ILE A 86 3.18 15.18 -11.09
CA ILE A 86 4.42 14.89 -10.36
C ILE A 86 4.12 13.94 -9.19
N ASP A 87 3.05 14.19 -8.43
CA ASP A 87 2.66 13.32 -7.32
C ASP A 87 2.34 11.89 -7.80
N LEU A 88 1.66 11.73 -8.95
CA LEU A 88 1.42 10.42 -9.56
C LEU A 88 2.70 9.74 -10.05
N GLY A 89 3.63 10.51 -10.63
CA GLY A 89 4.93 9.99 -11.06
C GLY A 89 5.75 9.47 -9.88
N LEU A 90 5.76 10.22 -8.76
CA LEU A 90 6.40 9.80 -7.51
C LEU A 90 5.75 8.55 -6.92
N ALA A 91 4.41 8.44 -6.94
CA ALA A 91 3.71 7.24 -6.52
C ALA A 91 4.07 6.03 -7.40
N GLY A 92 4.15 6.21 -8.72
CA GLY A 92 4.56 5.16 -9.66
C GLY A 92 6.00 4.69 -9.44
N LEU A 93 6.92 5.63 -9.18
CA LEU A 93 8.31 5.32 -8.85
C LEU A 93 8.42 4.53 -7.53
N LEU A 94 7.72 4.95 -6.49
CA LEU A 94 7.67 4.20 -5.23
C LEU A 94 7.05 2.81 -5.42
N LEU A 95 6.01 2.67 -6.24
CA LEU A 95 5.41 1.38 -6.55
C LEU A 95 6.43 0.42 -7.17
N PHE A 96 7.19 0.89 -8.16
CA PHE A 96 8.26 0.10 -8.76
C PHE A 96 9.30 -0.35 -7.73
N ILE A 97 9.70 0.55 -6.83
CA ILE A 97 10.64 0.22 -5.73
C ILE A 97 10.03 -0.80 -4.76
N ALA A 98 8.77 -0.66 -4.39
CA ALA A 98 8.07 -1.59 -3.51
C ALA A 98 7.95 -2.99 -4.14
N LEU A 99 7.80 -3.07 -5.47
CA LEU A 99 7.81 -4.33 -6.22
C LEU A 99 9.20 -5.00 -6.20
N GLN A 100 10.29 -4.23 -6.24
CA GLN A 100 11.64 -4.80 -6.07
C GLN A 100 11.84 -5.39 -4.66
N GLN A 101 11.32 -4.73 -3.63
CA GLN A 101 11.46 -5.20 -2.25
C GLN A 101 10.63 -6.46 -1.95
N VAL A 102 9.40 -6.54 -2.48
CA VAL A 102 8.50 -7.68 -2.23
C VAL A 102 8.95 -8.97 -2.94
N GLN A 103 9.86 -8.87 -3.91
CA GLN A 103 10.49 -10.04 -4.51
C GLN A 103 11.32 -10.85 -3.52
N PHE A 104 11.74 -10.27 -2.40
CA PHE A 104 12.46 -10.96 -1.34
C PHE A 104 11.70 -10.99 -0.01
N LEU A 105 11.12 -9.87 0.44
CA LEU A 105 10.50 -9.74 1.76
C LEU A 105 9.18 -10.53 1.89
N PRO A 106 8.86 -11.03 3.09
CA PRO A 106 7.49 -11.45 3.40
C PRO A 106 6.53 -10.26 3.34
N THR A 107 5.30 -10.50 2.92
CA THR A 107 4.26 -9.47 2.80
C THR A 107 3.57 -9.15 4.13
N THR A 108 3.78 -9.95 5.17
CA THR A 108 3.09 -9.82 6.47
C THR A 108 4.07 -9.83 7.65
N TYR A 109 3.71 -9.08 8.69
CA TYR A 109 4.46 -9.06 9.95
C TYR A 109 4.52 -10.42 10.65
N SER A 110 3.46 -11.22 10.55
CA SER A 110 3.40 -12.55 11.18
C SER A 110 4.34 -13.55 10.51
N ALA A 111 4.55 -13.45 9.20
CA ALA A 111 5.48 -14.30 8.47
C ALA A 111 6.93 -14.11 8.92
N CYS A 112 7.27 -12.96 9.51
CA CYS A 112 8.60 -12.74 10.12
C CYS A 112 8.88 -13.62 11.35
N GLY A 113 7.89 -14.36 11.89
CA GLY A 113 8.14 -15.37 12.91
C GLY A 113 9.06 -16.51 12.43
N GLY A 114 9.06 -16.80 11.11
CA GLY A 114 9.91 -17.80 10.47
C GLY A 114 11.09 -17.19 9.71
N ALA A 115 11.57 -16.01 10.10
CA ALA A 115 12.63 -15.29 9.36
C ALA A 115 13.95 -16.07 9.28
N SER A 116 14.25 -16.95 10.24
CA SER A 116 15.45 -17.80 10.24
C SER A 116 15.56 -18.72 9.03
N ASP A 117 14.42 -19.12 8.47
CA ASP A 117 14.31 -20.09 7.38
C ASP A 117 13.69 -19.46 6.12
N TRP A 118 13.57 -18.13 6.12
CA TRP A 118 12.96 -17.40 5.02
C TRP A 118 13.89 -17.34 3.81
N ARG A 119 13.56 -18.14 2.78
CA ARG A 119 14.21 -18.12 1.46
C ARG A 119 15.75 -18.17 1.55
N ASN A 120 16.23 -19.25 2.14
CA ASN A 120 17.66 -19.53 2.26
C ASN A 120 18.34 -19.48 0.89
N GLY A 121 19.57 -18.96 0.87
CA GLY A 121 20.40 -18.90 -0.32
C GLY A 121 20.83 -20.30 -0.78
N THR A 122 21.42 -20.35 -1.97
CA THR A 122 21.90 -21.59 -2.59
C THR A 122 23.01 -22.29 -1.78
N ASP A 123 23.70 -21.55 -0.92
CA ASP A 123 24.74 -22.05 0.00
C ASP A 123 24.21 -22.38 1.40
N GLY A 124 22.89 -22.31 1.60
CA GLY A 124 22.22 -22.55 2.88
C GLY A 124 22.21 -21.37 3.85
N ARG A 125 22.90 -20.25 3.54
CA ARG A 125 22.85 -19.06 4.40
C ARG A 125 21.51 -18.35 4.30
N ASN A 126 21.08 -17.74 5.40
CA ASN A 126 19.87 -16.95 5.46
C ASN A 126 20.20 -15.46 5.68
N PHE A 127 19.58 -14.57 4.90
CA PHE A 127 19.79 -13.13 5.02
C PHE A 127 19.62 -12.60 6.44
N PHE A 128 18.49 -12.93 7.09
CA PHE A 128 18.14 -12.37 8.39
C PHE A 128 19.03 -12.93 9.51
N VAL A 129 19.49 -14.18 9.37
CA VAL A 129 20.46 -14.80 10.29
C VAL A 129 21.83 -14.14 10.14
N VAL A 130 22.31 -13.96 8.91
CA VAL A 130 23.59 -13.28 8.64
C VAL A 130 23.53 -11.82 9.09
N ALA A 131 22.41 -11.14 8.84
CA ALA A 131 22.19 -9.77 9.32
C ALA A 131 22.22 -9.69 10.85
N ASP A 132 21.56 -10.60 11.58
CA ASP A 132 21.59 -10.63 13.05
C ASP A 132 22.98 -10.95 13.62
N ALA A 133 23.78 -11.75 12.92
CA ALA A 133 25.16 -12.04 13.30
C ALA A 133 26.13 -10.87 12.98
N SER A 134 25.76 -9.97 12.07
CA SER A 134 26.63 -8.88 11.63
C SER A 134 26.68 -7.70 12.62
N ALA A 135 27.85 -7.07 12.74
CA ALA A 135 28.02 -5.84 13.51
C ALA A 135 27.20 -4.66 12.94
N ALA A 136 26.88 -4.68 11.64
CA ALA A 136 26.13 -3.62 10.97
C ALA A 136 24.69 -3.45 11.52
N PHE A 137 24.09 -4.52 12.07
CA PHE A 137 22.75 -4.46 12.67
C PHE A 137 22.76 -4.37 14.20
N VAL A 138 23.94 -4.30 14.83
CA VAL A 138 24.08 -4.00 16.25
C VAL A 138 23.98 -2.48 16.42
N VAL A 139 22.93 -2.01 17.10
CA VAL A 139 22.83 -0.60 17.50
C VAL A 139 23.71 -0.39 18.72
N THR A 140 24.90 0.15 18.52
CA THR A 140 25.78 0.66 19.58
C THR A 140 25.44 2.13 19.85
N GLU A 141 24.27 2.40 20.44
CA GLU A 141 24.11 3.67 21.13
C GLU A 141 24.70 3.56 22.54
N PRO A 142 25.40 4.60 23.06
CA PRO A 142 26.16 4.51 24.32
C PRO A 142 25.35 4.11 25.55
N ASN A 143 24.02 4.21 25.51
CA ASN A 143 23.13 3.92 26.65
C ASN A 143 21.91 3.04 26.29
N VAL A 144 21.82 2.54 25.05
CA VAL A 144 20.74 1.65 24.61
C VAL A 144 21.32 0.60 23.66
N TYR A 145 21.84 -0.50 24.24
CA TYR A 145 22.17 -1.70 23.46
C TYR A 145 20.88 -2.38 23.02
N SER A 146 20.27 -1.91 21.94
CA SER A 146 19.18 -2.64 21.28
C SER A 146 19.71 -3.31 20.02
N LYS A 147 20.25 -4.52 20.19
CA LYS A 147 20.32 -5.47 19.06
C LYS A 147 18.88 -5.62 18.58
N PHE A 148 18.64 -5.68 17.26
CA PHE A 148 17.31 -6.10 16.77
C PHE A 148 16.86 -7.42 17.43
N GLY A 149 17.80 -8.22 17.93
CA GLY A 149 17.56 -9.20 18.99
C GLY A 149 16.98 -10.51 18.45
N SER A 150 16.77 -10.59 17.14
CA SER A 150 16.46 -11.81 16.40
C SER A 150 16.38 -11.51 14.89
N PRO A 151 16.58 -12.53 14.03
CA PRO A 151 16.24 -12.47 12.61
C PRO A 151 14.82 -11.94 12.35
N GLY A 152 13.85 -12.34 13.18
CA GLY A 152 12.45 -11.93 13.05
C GLY A 152 12.23 -10.44 13.30
N ALA A 153 13.01 -9.80 14.18
CA ALA A 153 12.93 -8.36 14.39
C ALA A 153 13.52 -7.55 13.22
N ILE A 154 14.61 -8.02 12.62
CA ILE A 154 15.18 -7.41 11.41
C ILE A 154 14.17 -7.52 10.26
N CYS A 155 13.56 -8.70 10.08
CA CYS A 155 12.47 -8.89 9.12
C CYS A 155 11.31 -7.93 9.37
N ARG A 156 10.80 -7.82 10.60
CA ARG A 156 9.70 -6.90 10.93
C ARG A 156 10.06 -5.45 10.66
N SER A 157 11.28 -5.03 10.94
CA SER A 157 11.80 -3.69 10.63
C SER A 157 11.79 -3.41 9.13
N MET A 158 12.18 -4.38 8.30
CA MET A 158 12.14 -4.25 6.84
C MET A 158 10.71 -4.24 6.30
N VAL A 159 9.84 -5.13 6.78
CA VAL A 159 8.41 -5.15 6.43
C VAL A 159 7.72 -3.86 6.85
N GLN A 160 8.11 -3.28 7.99
CA GLN A 160 7.63 -1.97 8.43
C GLN A 160 7.99 -0.87 7.44
N SER A 161 9.26 -0.80 7.04
CA SER A 161 9.73 0.15 6.02
C SER A 161 8.98 0.01 4.70
N TRP A 162 8.79 -1.22 4.25
CA TRP A 162 8.03 -1.53 3.06
C TRP A 162 6.56 -1.09 3.19
N SER A 163 5.93 -1.37 4.33
CA SER A 163 4.53 -0.96 4.59
C SER A 163 4.36 0.56 4.63
N LEU A 164 5.32 1.30 5.18
CA LEU A 164 5.34 2.77 5.12
C LEU A 164 5.47 3.26 3.67
N THR A 165 6.26 2.58 2.84
CA THR A 165 6.37 2.86 1.41
C THR A 165 5.03 2.66 0.70
N ILE A 166 4.30 1.58 1.00
CA ILE A 166 2.93 1.34 0.48
C ILE A 166 1.94 2.43 0.92
N ALA A 167 2.03 2.88 2.18
CA ALA A 167 1.20 3.97 2.68
C ALA A 167 1.47 5.27 1.91
N LEU A 168 2.76 5.59 1.64
CA LEU A 168 3.13 6.76 0.84
C LEU A 168 2.63 6.67 -0.60
N ILE A 169 2.74 5.52 -1.25
CA ILE A 169 2.18 5.30 -2.60
C ILE A 169 0.70 5.64 -2.62
N THR A 170 -0.05 5.13 -1.63
CA THR A 170 -1.50 5.34 -1.53
C THR A 170 -1.84 6.81 -1.33
N LEU A 171 -1.15 7.48 -0.40
CA LEU A 171 -1.36 8.89 -0.12
C LEU A 171 -1.04 9.77 -1.33
N TYR A 172 0.11 9.57 -1.97
CA TYR A 172 0.51 10.32 -3.16
C TYR A 172 -0.38 10.06 -4.36
N PHE A 173 -0.85 8.82 -4.53
CA PHE A 173 -1.82 8.51 -5.57
C PHE A 173 -3.13 9.29 -5.37
N ILE A 174 -3.66 9.30 -4.13
CA ILE A 174 -4.88 10.06 -3.81
C ILE A 174 -4.66 11.56 -4.00
N CYS A 175 -3.54 12.11 -3.50
CA CYS A 175 -3.18 13.52 -3.66
C CYS A 175 -3.06 13.90 -5.15
N GLY A 176 -2.37 13.07 -5.94
CA GLY A 176 -2.20 13.27 -7.38
C GLY A 176 -3.53 13.31 -8.10
N VAL A 177 -4.38 12.29 -7.92
CA VAL A 177 -5.72 12.25 -8.52
C VAL A 177 -6.58 13.44 -8.08
N ALA A 178 -6.57 13.80 -6.79
CA ALA A 178 -7.34 14.93 -6.28
C ALA A 178 -6.89 16.26 -6.91
N SER A 179 -5.59 16.52 -6.98
CA SER A 179 -5.00 17.69 -7.64
C SER A 179 -5.42 17.80 -9.11
N LEU A 180 -5.40 16.67 -9.84
CA LEU A 180 -5.85 16.64 -11.22
C LEU A 180 -7.34 17.01 -11.32
N VAL A 181 -8.20 16.36 -10.54
CA VAL A 181 -9.66 16.61 -10.53
C VAL A 181 -9.96 18.07 -10.20
N PHE A 182 -9.32 18.63 -9.17
CA PHE A 182 -9.52 20.01 -8.78
C PHE A 182 -9.04 20.99 -9.85
N SER A 183 -7.95 20.67 -10.57
CA SER A 183 -7.52 21.49 -11.71
C SER A 183 -8.62 21.61 -12.77
N PHE A 184 -9.18 20.49 -13.21
CA PHE A 184 -10.29 20.49 -14.19
C PHE A 184 -11.52 21.24 -13.65
N ALA A 185 -11.84 21.08 -12.36
CA ALA A 185 -12.98 21.75 -11.75
C ALA A 185 -12.80 23.28 -11.72
N THR A 186 -11.59 23.76 -11.44
CA THR A 186 -11.29 25.20 -11.45
C THR A 186 -11.31 25.80 -12.85
N ASP A 187 -10.84 25.06 -13.86
CA ASP A 187 -10.77 25.53 -15.25
C ASP A 187 -12.17 25.65 -15.89
N SER A 188 -13.10 24.78 -15.50
CA SER A 188 -14.47 24.77 -16.02
C SER A 188 -15.28 26.05 -15.75
N ARG A 189 -14.87 26.86 -14.76
CA ARG A 189 -15.51 28.15 -14.40
C ARG A 189 -14.91 29.36 -15.13
N GLY A 190 -13.77 29.19 -15.80
CA GLY A 190 -13.02 30.28 -16.44
C GLY A 190 -12.92 30.16 -17.96
N ARG A 191 -13.93 29.60 -18.66
CA ARG A 191 -13.94 29.36 -20.12
C ARG A 191 -13.94 30.65 -20.98
N GLN A 192 -12.97 31.53 -20.77
CA GLN A 192 -12.60 32.58 -21.71
C GLN A 192 -11.12 32.41 -22.07
N CYS A 193 -10.91 31.70 -23.18
CA CYS A 193 -9.89 31.98 -24.19
C CYS A 193 -8.40 31.90 -23.80
N HIS A 194 -7.85 30.72 -23.46
CA HIS A 194 -6.41 30.50 -23.62
C HIS A 194 -6.11 29.22 -24.45
N PRO A 195 -5.44 29.35 -25.63
CA PRO A 195 -5.19 28.23 -26.55
C PRO A 195 -4.23 27.16 -25.99
N LEU A 196 -3.45 27.49 -24.96
CA LEU A 196 -2.55 26.54 -24.29
C LEU A 196 -3.29 25.43 -23.54
N ASN A 197 -4.53 25.67 -23.09
CA ASN A 197 -5.30 24.62 -22.42
C ASN A 197 -5.69 23.50 -23.40
N GLU A 198 -5.97 23.80 -24.66
CA GLU A 198 -6.46 22.77 -25.60
C GLU A 198 -5.38 21.74 -25.94
N ILE A 199 -4.12 22.18 -26.10
CA ILE A 199 -2.97 21.33 -26.42
C ILE A 199 -2.59 20.42 -25.23
N LEU A 200 -2.61 20.95 -24.00
CA LEU A 200 -2.24 20.16 -22.81
C LEU A 200 -3.37 19.26 -22.32
N TYR A 201 -4.63 19.71 -22.38
CA TYR A 201 -5.75 18.99 -21.74
C TYR A 201 -6.23 17.78 -22.52
N GLN A 202 -6.18 17.79 -23.86
CA GLN A 202 -6.67 16.67 -24.68
C GLN A 202 -5.99 15.32 -24.39
N PRO A 203 -4.65 15.20 -24.43
CA PRO A 203 -3.99 13.91 -24.21
C PRO A 203 -4.18 13.42 -22.78
N VAL A 204 -4.16 14.35 -21.83
CA VAL A 204 -4.35 14.09 -20.41
C VAL A 204 -5.77 13.58 -20.15
N ALA A 205 -6.80 14.23 -20.68
CA ALA A 205 -8.18 13.83 -20.47
C ALA A 205 -8.42 12.39 -20.96
N ARG A 206 -7.74 11.97 -22.04
CA ARG A 206 -7.79 10.58 -22.54
C ARG A 206 -7.20 9.57 -21.55
N VAL A 207 -6.21 9.95 -20.74
CA VAL A 207 -5.60 9.09 -19.70
C VAL A 207 -6.35 9.18 -18.37
N VAL A 208 -6.78 10.37 -17.96
CA VAL A 208 -7.42 10.60 -16.66
C VAL A 208 -8.85 10.05 -16.64
N ASN A 209 -9.60 10.15 -17.73
CA ASN A 209 -10.97 9.63 -17.80
C ASN A 209 -11.09 8.11 -17.52
N PRO A 210 -10.27 7.22 -18.13
CA PRO A 210 -10.33 5.79 -17.79
C PRO A 210 -9.87 5.52 -16.36
N ILE A 211 -8.89 6.26 -15.83
CA ILE A 211 -8.47 6.15 -14.42
C ILE A 211 -9.62 6.55 -13.50
N LEU A 212 -10.29 7.68 -13.74
CA LEU A 212 -11.46 8.11 -12.98
C LEU A 212 -12.60 7.09 -13.09
N ALA A 213 -12.83 6.52 -14.27
CA ALA A 213 -13.82 5.47 -14.46
C ALA A 213 -13.47 4.22 -13.65
N ALA A 214 -12.20 3.80 -13.65
CA ALA A 214 -11.71 2.69 -12.85
C ALA A 214 -11.83 2.96 -11.35
N VAL A 215 -11.44 4.16 -10.88
CA VAL A 215 -11.58 4.58 -9.47
C VAL A 215 -13.05 4.58 -9.04
N ARG A 216 -13.95 5.14 -9.85
CA ARG A 216 -15.41 5.09 -9.58
C ARG A 216 -15.92 3.65 -9.55
N PHE A 217 -15.44 2.80 -10.45
CA PHE A 217 -15.80 1.38 -10.49
C PHE A 217 -15.34 0.65 -9.22
N ILE A 218 -14.07 0.79 -8.85
CA ILE A 218 -13.48 0.22 -7.63
C ILE A 218 -14.21 0.73 -6.39
N GLY A 219 -14.51 2.03 -6.32
CA GLY A 219 -15.25 2.63 -5.20
C GLY A 219 -16.66 2.05 -5.06
N ARG A 220 -17.41 1.90 -6.16
CA ARG A 220 -18.72 1.23 -6.16
C ARG A 220 -18.62 -0.23 -5.76
N TYR A 221 -17.57 -0.93 -6.21
CA TYR A 221 -17.34 -2.32 -5.85
C TYR A 221 -17.02 -2.48 -4.36
N ALA A 222 -16.10 -1.67 -3.83
CA ALA A 222 -15.73 -1.67 -2.42
C ALA A 222 -16.94 -1.35 -1.52
N SER A 223 -17.75 -0.35 -1.89
CA SER A 223 -18.99 -0.01 -1.17
C SER A 223 -19.97 -1.20 -1.11
N LYS A 224 -20.15 -1.94 -2.22
CA LYS A 224 -20.97 -3.16 -2.24
C LYS A 224 -20.41 -4.26 -1.34
N VAL A 225 -19.09 -4.47 -1.35
CA VAL A 225 -18.44 -5.46 -0.48
C VAL A 225 -18.64 -5.10 0.99
N ILE A 226 -18.43 -3.84 1.38
CA ILE A 226 -18.63 -3.37 2.75
C ILE A 226 -20.10 -3.56 3.19
N ALA A 227 -21.06 -3.22 2.31
CA ALA A 227 -22.47 -3.42 2.59
C ALA A 227 -22.82 -4.91 2.78
N SER A 228 -22.27 -5.80 1.96
CA SER A 228 -22.44 -7.25 2.09
C SER A 228 -21.85 -7.79 3.40
N THR A 229 -20.66 -7.35 3.79
CA THR A 229 -20.03 -7.76 5.06
C THR A 229 -20.83 -7.27 6.26
N LYS A 230 -21.36 -6.04 6.21
CA LYS A 230 -22.21 -5.49 7.27
C LYS A 230 -23.49 -6.31 7.41
N LEU A 231 -24.13 -6.67 6.29
CA LEU A 231 -25.33 -7.52 6.30
C LEU A 231 -25.03 -8.93 6.86
N ARG A 232 -23.93 -9.55 6.44
CA ARG A 232 -23.50 -10.87 6.96
C ARG A 232 -23.27 -10.83 8.47
N ASN A 233 -22.60 -9.78 8.98
CA ASN A 233 -22.39 -9.62 10.42
C ASN A 233 -23.70 -9.37 11.18
N SER A 234 -24.66 -8.65 10.58
CA SER A 234 -26.00 -8.49 11.16
C SER A 234 -26.75 -9.82 11.27
N ILE A 235 -26.70 -10.67 10.23
CA ILE A 235 -27.33 -12.00 10.23
C ILE A 235 -26.70 -12.90 11.29
N LEU A 236 -25.36 -12.97 11.33
CA LEU A 236 -24.64 -13.77 12.34
C LEU A 236 -24.96 -13.33 13.77
N ARG A 237 -25.14 -12.02 13.99
CA ARG A 237 -25.54 -11.50 15.30
C ARG A 237 -26.98 -11.90 15.63
N SER A 238 -27.92 -11.88 14.69
CA SER A 238 -29.30 -12.36 14.93
C SER A 238 -29.38 -13.86 15.19
N THR A 239 -28.60 -14.68 14.48
CA THR A 239 -28.58 -16.14 14.71
C THR A 239 -27.96 -16.50 16.07
N SER A 240 -26.91 -15.79 16.52
CA SER A 240 -26.33 -16.02 17.86
C SER A 240 -27.28 -15.68 19.02
N VAL A 241 -28.24 -14.77 18.81
CA VAL A 241 -29.27 -14.45 19.81
C VAL A 241 -30.38 -15.50 19.80
N SER A 242 -30.73 -16.01 18.61
CA SER A 242 -31.68 -17.12 18.45
C SER A 242 -31.16 -18.42 19.04
N GLU A 243 -29.86 -18.72 18.88
CA GLU A 243 -29.24 -19.92 19.46
C GLU A 243 -29.27 -19.87 21.00
N LYS A 244 -29.15 -18.67 21.60
CA LYS A 244 -29.29 -18.46 23.04
C LYS A 244 -30.73 -18.52 23.56
N THR A 245 -31.72 -18.57 22.67
CA THR A 245 -33.15 -18.73 22.99
C THR A 245 -33.72 -20.07 22.49
N ALA A 246 -32.92 -20.86 21.76
CA ALA A 246 -33.29 -22.17 21.23
C ALA A 246 -32.86 -23.35 22.13
N ASP A 247 -32.30 -23.09 23.31
CA ASP A 247 -32.19 -24.10 24.37
C ASP A 247 -33.56 -24.53 24.93
N ASP A 248 -34.67 -23.89 24.49
CA ASP A 248 -36.06 -24.26 24.84
C ASP A 248 -36.93 -24.69 23.65
N ALA A 249 -36.40 -24.83 22.42
CA ALA A 249 -37.19 -25.32 21.29
C ALA A 249 -36.31 -26.03 20.26
N GLU A 250 -36.26 -27.35 20.40
CA GLU A 250 -35.79 -28.29 19.40
C GLU A 250 -36.61 -28.13 18.10
N ILE A 251 -35.95 -28.33 16.95
CA ILE A 251 -36.45 -28.22 15.56
C ILE A 251 -36.24 -26.82 14.95
N THR A 252 -35.13 -26.61 14.22
CA THR A 252 -35.10 -26.11 12.82
C THR A 252 -33.67 -26.19 12.25
N VAL A 253 -33.27 -27.34 11.68
CA VAL A 253 -31.96 -27.49 10.96
C VAL A 253 -32.14 -27.52 9.43
N LEU A 254 -33.35 -27.40 8.90
CA LEU A 254 -33.64 -27.61 7.47
C LEU A 254 -33.66 -26.35 6.56
N HIS A 255 -33.32 -25.17 7.06
CA HIS A 255 -33.48 -23.92 6.28
C HIS A 255 -32.16 -23.23 5.82
N CYS A 256 -31.00 -23.78 6.17
CA CYS A 256 -29.70 -23.19 5.80
C CYS A 256 -29.07 -23.76 4.52
N GLU A 257 -29.46 -24.95 4.05
CA GLU A 257 -28.93 -25.52 2.80
C GLU A 257 -29.54 -24.85 1.55
N GLU A 258 -30.82 -24.49 1.56
CA GLU A 258 -31.47 -23.84 0.39
C GLU A 258 -30.91 -22.43 0.09
N ILE A 259 -30.46 -21.68 1.10
CA ILE A 259 -29.96 -20.30 0.89
C ILE A 259 -28.55 -20.30 0.29
N MET A 260 -27.71 -21.31 0.58
CA MET A 260 -26.39 -21.43 -0.05
C MET A 260 -26.50 -21.86 -1.52
N ASP A 261 -27.49 -22.68 -1.86
CA ASP A 261 -27.65 -23.18 -3.23
C ASP A 261 -28.16 -22.08 -4.19
N ILE A 262 -29.03 -21.20 -3.70
CA ILE A 262 -29.48 -20.00 -4.45
C ILE A 262 -28.32 -19.04 -4.75
N SER A 263 -27.40 -18.86 -3.79
CA SER A 263 -26.20 -18.01 -3.96
C SER A 263 -25.23 -18.57 -5.02
N GLN A 264 -25.01 -19.89 -5.03
CA GLN A 264 -24.18 -20.54 -6.04
C GLN A 264 -24.81 -20.48 -7.45
N ASN A 265 -26.13 -20.60 -7.55
CA ASN A 265 -26.83 -20.57 -8.84
C ASN A 265 -26.83 -19.17 -9.50
N VAL A 266 -27.01 -18.11 -8.70
CA VAL A 266 -26.93 -16.72 -9.21
C VAL A 266 -25.51 -16.38 -9.70
N THR A 267 -24.49 -16.94 -9.04
CA THR A 267 -23.10 -16.76 -9.43
C THR A 267 -22.78 -17.47 -10.75
N LYS A 268 -23.23 -18.71 -10.93
CA LYS A 268 -23.07 -19.48 -12.19
C LYS A 268 -23.78 -18.81 -13.38
N GLN A 269 -24.98 -18.27 -13.20
CA GLN A 269 -25.69 -17.56 -14.27
C GLN A 269 -24.98 -16.27 -14.72
N SER A 270 -24.35 -15.54 -13.80
CA SER A 270 -23.61 -14.32 -14.12
C SER A 270 -22.34 -14.57 -14.96
N TYR A 271 -21.63 -15.67 -14.67
CA TYR A 271 -20.47 -16.11 -15.46
C TYR A 271 -20.87 -16.65 -16.84
N ALA A 272 -21.97 -17.40 -16.93
CA ALA A 272 -22.48 -17.90 -18.20
C ALA A 272 -22.90 -16.76 -19.16
N LYS A 273 -23.57 -15.71 -18.64
CA LYS A 273 -23.92 -14.52 -19.44
C LYS A 273 -22.70 -13.76 -19.97
N LYS A 274 -21.64 -13.65 -19.17
CA LYS A 274 -20.39 -13.01 -19.60
C LYS A 274 -19.62 -13.84 -20.64
N ALA A 275 -19.63 -15.16 -20.52
CA ALA A 275 -19.02 -16.06 -21.50
C ALA A 275 -19.74 -16.01 -22.85
N MET A 276 -21.08 -16.02 -22.84
CA MET A 276 -21.88 -15.91 -24.07
C MET A 276 -21.75 -14.54 -24.75
N ALA A 277 -21.64 -13.45 -23.99
CA ALA A 277 -21.40 -12.12 -24.54
C ALA A 277 -19.99 -11.99 -25.18
N LYS A 278 -19.03 -12.81 -24.75
CA LYS A 278 -17.67 -12.88 -25.33
C LYS A 278 -17.65 -13.71 -26.61
N LEU A 279 -18.38 -14.83 -26.64
CA LEU A 279 -18.52 -15.67 -27.83
C LEU A 279 -19.32 -14.98 -28.94
N SER A 280 -20.33 -14.19 -28.58
CA SER A 280 -21.11 -13.40 -29.55
C SER A 280 -20.33 -12.28 -30.24
N LYS A 281 -19.14 -11.90 -29.76
CA LYS A 281 -18.31 -10.83 -30.33
C LYS A 281 -17.05 -11.34 -31.05
N GLY A 282 -16.85 -12.66 -31.11
CA GLY A 282 -15.66 -13.28 -31.68
C GLY A 282 -15.96 -14.13 -32.93
N HIS A 283 -16.35 -13.48 -34.02
CA HIS A 283 -16.19 -14.04 -35.37
C HIS A 283 -15.81 -12.88 -36.29
N GLY A 284 -14.52 -12.77 -36.56
CA GLY A 284 -13.93 -11.70 -37.38
C GLY A 284 -12.47 -11.47 -37.00
N ASP A 285 -11.59 -12.20 -37.68
CA ASP A 285 -10.21 -11.86 -37.99
C ASP A 285 -9.15 -11.97 -36.86
N GLY A 286 -8.44 -13.11 -36.90
CA GLY A 286 -7.02 -13.15 -37.32
C GLY A 286 -5.95 -12.42 -36.49
N ALA A 287 -4.98 -13.24 -36.06
CA ALA A 287 -3.58 -12.93 -35.76
C ALA A 287 -3.17 -12.68 -34.29
N SER A 288 -2.52 -13.73 -33.75
CA SER A 288 -1.32 -13.72 -32.89
C SER A 288 -1.27 -12.71 -31.73
N GLN A 289 -1.44 -13.20 -30.50
CA GLN A 289 -1.15 -12.41 -29.31
C GLN A 289 -0.41 -13.22 -28.23
N LEU A 290 0.70 -12.62 -27.81
CA LEU A 290 1.59 -12.98 -26.71
C LEU A 290 0.83 -13.14 -25.39
N ASP A 291 1.24 -14.14 -24.60
CA ASP A 291 0.57 -14.53 -23.36
C ASP A 291 1.03 -13.66 -22.16
N ASP A 292 0.45 -12.45 -22.06
CA ASP A 292 0.59 -11.54 -20.89
C ASP A 292 -0.52 -11.76 -19.84
N SER A 293 -1.30 -12.84 -19.96
CA SER A 293 -2.56 -13.01 -19.22
C SER A 293 -2.41 -13.53 -17.78
N VAL A 294 -1.20 -13.94 -17.38
CA VAL A 294 -0.96 -14.63 -16.09
C VAL A 294 -0.34 -13.72 -15.01
N ILE A 295 0.33 -12.62 -15.37
CA ILE A 295 1.10 -11.81 -14.39
C ILE A 295 0.24 -10.74 -13.70
N LEU A 296 -0.76 -10.17 -14.40
CA LEU A 296 -1.59 -9.08 -13.88
C LEU A 296 -2.59 -9.49 -12.76
N PRO A 297 -3.22 -10.68 -12.80
CA PRO A 297 -4.17 -11.10 -11.75
C PRO A 297 -3.51 -11.35 -10.39
N ASP A 298 -2.29 -11.92 -10.39
CA ASP A 298 -1.53 -12.22 -9.17
C ASP A 298 -1.04 -10.94 -8.47
N MET A 299 -0.60 -9.95 -9.26
CA MET A 299 -0.24 -8.63 -8.73
C MET A 299 -1.42 -7.90 -8.11
N TYR A 300 -2.61 -7.99 -8.72
CA TYR A 300 -3.83 -7.36 -8.19
C TYR A 300 -4.32 -8.01 -6.90
N ALA A 301 -4.17 -9.33 -6.77
CA ALA A 301 -4.47 -10.06 -5.54
C ALA A 301 -3.54 -9.64 -4.40
N LYS A 302 -2.22 -9.56 -4.66
CA LYS A 302 -1.22 -9.12 -3.69
C LYS A 302 -1.39 -7.67 -3.24
N LEU A 303 -1.76 -6.77 -4.16
CA LEU A 303 -2.04 -5.37 -3.82
C LEU A 303 -3.30 -5.23 -2.95
N LYS A 304 -4.34 -6.02 -3.25
CA LYS A 304 -5.60 -6.02 -2.50
C LYS A 304 -5.42 -6.50 -1.05
N GLU A 305 -4.59 -7.50 -0.81
CA GLU A 305 -4.25 -7.94 0.55
C GLU A 305 -3.44 -6.89 1.32
N ALA A 306 -2.48 -6.23 0.68
CA ALA A 306 -1.68 -5.18 1.31
C ALA A 306 -2.54 -3.95 1.74
N THR A 307 -3.50 -3.52 0.91
CA THR A 307 -4.39 -2.39 1.23
C THR A 307 -5.35 -2.71 2.40
N VAL A 308 -5.85 -3.94 2.48
CA VAL A 308 -6.75 -4.35 3.59
C VAL A 308 -6.01 -4.42 4.93
N MET A 309 -4.70 -4.72 4.92
CA MET A 309 -3.88 -4.75 6.14
C MET A 309 -3.49 -3.35 6.64
N ALA A 310 -3.22 -2.39 5.76
CA ALA A 310 -2.91 -1.00 6.14
C ALA A 310 -4.08 -0.28 6.85
N VAL A 311 -5.32 -0.72 6.62
CA VAL A 311 -6.53 -0.16 7.26
C VAL A 311 -6.82 -0.80 8.63
N ARG A 312 -6.17 -1.93 8.97
CA ARG A 312 -6.40 -2.69 10.21
C ARG A 312 -5.31 -2.53 11.27
N THR A 313 -4.26 -1.76 11.02
CA THR A 313 -3.29 -1.42 12.06
C THR A 313 -3.94 -0.52 13.12
N PRO A 314 -4.02 -0.95 14.39
CA PRO A 314 -4.50 -0.08 15.47
C PRO A 314 -3.57 1.13 15.62
N PRO A 315 -4.09 2.29 16.06
CA PRO A 315 -3.24 3.43 16.39
C PRO A 315 -2.26 3.01 17.49
N MET A 316 -0.96 3.15 17.23
CA MET A 316 0.05 3.00 18.28
C MET A 316 -0.14 4.12 19.29
N THR A 317 -0.69 3.79 20.46
CA THR A 317 -0.48 4.59 21.66
C THR A 317 1.01 4.50 22.01
N HIS A 318 1.74 5.58 21.77
CA HIS A 318 3.04 5.78 22.40
C HIS A 318 2.84 5.77 23.91
N VAL A 319 3.15 4.64 24.55
CA VAL A 319 3.46 4.64 25.99
C VAL A 319 4.83 5.30 26.10
N MET A 320 4.84 6.61 26.35
CA MET A 320 6.00 7.25 26.98
C MET A 320 6.21 6.58 28.33
N HIS A 321 7.31 5.86 28.48
CA HIS A 321 7.77 5.44 29.80
C HIS A 321 8.18 6.70 30.59
N PRO A 322 7.65 6.94 31.80
CA PRO A 322 8.18 7.96 32.69
C PRO A 322 9.40 7.36 33.39
N SER A 323 10.60 7.78 33.03
CA SER A 323 11.81 7.35 33.72
C SER A 323 12.85 8.46 33.78
N ILE A 324 12.48 9.64 34.27
CA ILE A 324 13.43 10.66 34.76
C ILE A 324 12.76 11.52 35.87
N ILE A 325 12.31 10.92 36.97
CA ILE A 325 12.13 11.63 38.27
C ILE A 325 12.37 10.62 39.40
N GLU A 326 13.58 10.06 39.52
CA GLU A 326 13.96 9.34 40.75
C GLU A 326 15.49 9.13 40.91
N ALA A 327 16.30 10.07 40.42
CA ALA A 327 17.76 10.04 40.60
C ALA A 327 18.31 11.31 41.27
N GLN A 328 17.48 12.02 42.05
CA GLN A 328 17.89 13.26 42.74
C GLN A 328 17.58 13.28 44.25
N GLN A 329 17.36 12.12 44.88
CA GLN A 329 17.13 12.02 46.34
C GLN A 329 18.12 11.10 47.10
N LEU A 330 19.27 10.77 46.52
CA LEU A 330 20.32 9.99 47.21
C LEU A 330 21.69 10.68 47.26
N SER A 331 21.68 12.01 47.30
CA SER A 331 22.83 12.82 47.72
C SER A 331 22.37 13.98 48.60
N ALA A 332 21.97 13.66 49.83
CA ALA A 332 21.90 14.55 51.00
C ALA A 332 22.05 13.70 52.26
#